data_AF-A0A936GHR8-F1
#
_entry.id   AF-A0A936GHR8-F1
#
_cell.length_a   1.000
_cell.length_b   1.000
_cell.length_c   1.000
_cell.angle_alpha   90.00
_cell.angle_beta   90.00
_cell.angle_gamma   90.00
#
_symmetry.space_group_name_H-M   'P 1'
#
loop_
_entity.id
_entity.type
_entity.pdbx_description
1 polymer ?
#
loop_
_entity_poly.entity_id
_entity_poly.type
_entity_poly.pdbx_seq_one_letter_code
_entity_poly.pdbx_strand_id
1 'polypeptide(L)'
;MICNTVLGATDYEWEVKNTRTDEITVIQKLSSSPTMTLGSNLPVEYNTNYEVRVRALTNTMTGNYGSVCTVKYSGTSLTSKYCGITLTALNQNVFCTKIPDATGYQWEVTTPS
;
A
#
# COMPACT_ATOMS: atom_id res chain seq x y z
N MET A 1 7.24 1.97 5.98
CA MET A 1 6.91 1.74 7.41
C MET A 1 8.21 1.57 8.18
N ILE A 2 8.28 2.08 9.42
CA ILE A 2 9.44 1.93 10.31
C ILE A 2 8.95 1.12 11.52
N CYS A 3 9.55 -0.03 11.79
CA CYS A 3 9.34 -0.75 13.05
C CYS A 3 10.40 -0.34 14.07
N ASN A 4 10.10 -0.52 15.37
CA ASN A 4 11.11 -0.38 16.42
C ASN A 4 12.25 -1.37 16.19
N THR A 5 13.49 -0.91 16.35
CA THR A 5 14.67 -1.76 16.25
C THR A 5 14.74 -2.72 17.42
N VAL A 6 14.94 -4.01 17.14
CA VAL A 6 15.20 -5.02 18.16
C VAL A 6 16.71 -5.26 18.24
N LEU A 7 17.28 -5.12 19.44
CA LEU A 7 18.71 -5.31 19.65
C LEU A 7 19.11 -6.76 19.31
N GLY A 8 20.08 -6.92 18.41
CA GLY A 8 20.55 -8.24 17.94
C GLY A 8 19.73 -8.85 16.80
N ALA A 9 18.71 -8.15 16.28
CA ALA A 9 18.00 -8.59 15.09
C ALA A 9 18.93 -8.51 13.87
N THR A 10 19.12 -9.63 13.20
CA THR A 10 19.85 -9.72 11.94
C THR A 10 18.90 -9.50 10.77
N ASP A 11 17.64 -9.96 10.91
CA ASP A 11 16.65 -9.96 9.84
C ASP A 11 15.25 -9.63 10.37
N TYR A 12 14.34 -9.30 9.47
CA TYR A 12 12.93 -9.07 9.78
C TYR A 12 12.03 -9.85 8.83
N GLU A 13 10.97 -10.42 9.35
CA GLU A 13 9.92 -11.06 8.56
C GLU A 13 8.61 -10.28 8.71
N TRP A 14 7.99 -9.99 7.57
CA TRP A 14 6.74 -9.27 7.47
C TRP A 14 5.67 -10.21 6.92
N GLU A 15 4.55 -10.28 7.60
CA GLU A 15 3.35 -10.91 7.06
C GLU A 15 2.40 -9.80 6.62
N VAL A 16 1.94 -9.89 5.38
CA VAL A 16 1.03 -8.95 4.75
C VAL A 16 -0.20 -9.73 4.28
N LYS A 17 -1.36 -9.37 4.81
CA LYS A 17 -2.65 -9.95 4.41
C LYS A 17 -3.46 -8.94 3.60
N ASN A 18 -3.88 -9.31 2.40
CA ASN A 18 -4.88 -8.55 1.63
C ASN A 18 -6.27 -8.81 2.24
N THR A 19 -6.91 -7.78 2.78
CA THR A 19 -8.21 -7.97 3.47
C THR A 19 -9.38 -8.20 2.51
N ARG A 20 -9.18 -8.04 1.20
CA ARG A 20 -10.21 -8.28 0.18
C ARG A 20 -10.21 -9.72 -0.31
N THR A 21 -9.03 -10.31 -0.50
CA THR A 21 -8.86 -11.67 -1.00
C THR A 21 -8.53 -12.69 0.09
N ASP A 22 -8.26 -12.22 1.32
CA ASP A 22 -7.68 -12.98 2.43
C ASP A 22 -6.33 -13.63 2.12
N GLU A 23 -5.69 -13.24 1.01
CA GLU A 23 -4.37 -13.72 0.63
C GLU A 23 -3.31 -13.22 1.61
N ILE A 24 -2.44 -14.13 2.05
CA ILE A 24 -1.33 -13.84 2.97
C ILE A 24 -0.01 -14.04 2.23
N THR A 25 0.86 -13.03 2.30
CA THR A 25 2.22 -13.09 1.79
C THR A 25 3.21 -12.84 2.92
N VAL A 26 4.23 -13.69 3.01
CA VAL A 26 5.33 -13.55 3.98
C VAL A 26 6.58 -13.08 3.24
N ILE A 27 7.14 -11.96 3.69
CA ILE A 27 8.32 -11.32 3.10
C ILE A 27 9.42 -11.33 4.15
N GLN A 28 10.46 -12.12 3.91
CA GLN A 28 11.68 -12.07 4.71
C GLN A 28 12.67 -11.07 4.12
N LYS A 29 13.13 -10.14 4.95
CA LYS A 29 14.18 -9.19 4.62
C LYS A 29 15.42 -9.56 5.43
N LEU A 30 16.44 -10.04 4.73
CA LEU A 30 17.74 -10.40 5.31
C LEU A 30 18.59 -9.15 5.61
N SER A 31 18.12 -8.32 6.53
CA SER A 31 18.73 -7.03 6.86
C SER A 31 18.30 -6.59 8.26
N SER A 32 19.24 -6.01 9.00
CA SER A 32 18.98 -5.40 10.31
C SER A 32 18.16 -4.10 10.22
N SER A 33 17.88 -3.61 9.00
CA SER A 33 17.05 -2.42 8.78
C SER A 33 15.56 -2.75 8.91
N PRO A 34 14.84 -2.16 9.89
CA PRO A 34 13.44 -2.47 10.19
C PRO A 34 12.44 -1.78 9.23
N THR A 35 12.86 -1.53 7.99
CA THR A 35 12.07 -0.83 6.98
C THR A 35 11.58 -1.80 5.90
N MET A 36 10.35 -1.59 5.45
CA MET A 36 9.79 -2.27 4.29
C MET A 36 8.95 -1.29 3.46
N THR A 37 9.06 -1.43 2.14
CA THR A 37 8.20 -0.80 1.13
C THR A 37 7.29 -1.88 0.54
N LEU A 38 5.97 -1.78 0.68
CA LEU A 38 5.09 -2.86 0.20
C LEU A 38 5.15 -2.98 -1.32
N GLY A 39 5.02 -1.87 -2.05
CA GLY A 39 4.91 -1.89 -3.52
C GLY A 39 6.13 -2.41 -4.29
N SER A 40 7.30 -2.51 -3.64
CA SER A 40 8.48 -3.14 -4.27
C SER A 40 8.60 -4.64 -3.97
N ASN A 41 7.86 -5.16 -2.99
CA ASN A 41 7.97 -6.54 -2.51
C ASN A 41 6.68 -7.36 -2.72
N LEU A 42 5.56 -6.71 -3.05
CA LEU A 42 4.26 -7.32 -3.31
C LEU A 42 3.54 -6.51 -4.41
N PRO A 43 2.83 -7.16 -5.36
CA PRO A 43 1.87 -6.47 -6.22
C PRO A 43 0.72 -5.92 -5.36
N VAL A 44 0.82 -4.66 -5.00
CA VAL A 44 -0.19 -3.94 -4.22
C VAL A 44 -1.21 -3.27 -5.11
N GLU A 45 -2.43 -3.21 -4.62
CA GLU A 45 -3.52 -2.51 -5.28
C GLU A 45 -3.88 -1.22 -4.54
N TYR A 46 -4.24 -0.20 -5.31
CA TYR A 46 -4.77 1.05 -4.77
C TYR A 46 -6.14 0.83 -4.15
N ASN A 47 -6.45 1.60 -3.11
CA ASN A 47 -7.69 1.51 -2.32
C ASN A 47 -7.96 0.14 -1.67
N THR A 48 -6.97 -0.74 -1.60
CA THR A 48 -7.05 -2.02 -0.88
C THR A 48 -6.38 -1.92 0.48
N ASN A 49 -7.04 -2.44 1.52
CA ASN A 49 -6.47 -2.51 2.87
C ASN A 49 -5.59 -3.77 2.99
N TYR A 50 -4.46 -3.59 3.68
CA TYR A 50 -3.52 -4.64 4.00
C TYR A 50 -3.26 -4.66 5.50
N GLU A 51 -3.44 -5.82 6.12
CA GLU A 51 -3.04 -6.05 7.52
C GLU A 51 -1.58 -6.50 7.53
N VAL A 52 -0.73 -5.73 8.21
CA VAL A 52 0.71 -5.96 8.26
C VAL A 52 1.13 -6.22 9.70
N ARG A 53 1.88 -7.30 9.91
CA ARG A 53 2.58 -7.58 11.17
C ARG A 53 4.03 -7.96 10.89
N VAL A 54 4.90 -7.68 11.84
CA VAL A 54 6.35 -7.88 11.71
C VAL A 54 6.91 -8.61 12.92
N ARG A 55 7.91 -9.46 12.68
CA ARG A 55 8.73 -10.09 13.71
C ARG A 55 10.21 -9.92 13.40
N ALA A 56 11.01 -9.83 14.46
CA ALA A 56 12.46 -9.83 14.35
C ALA A 56 13.00 -11.27 14.35
N LEU A 57 14.08 -11.48 13.61
CA LEU A 57 14.82 -12.72 13.53
C LEU A 57 16.28 -12.47 13.94
N THR A 58 16.87 -13.45 14.60
CA THR A 58 18.32 -13.54 14.83
C THR A 58 18.84 -14.83 14.22
N ASN A 59 20.16 -14.98 14.10
CA ASN A 59 20.79 -16.22 13.60
C ASN A 59 20.37 -17.50 14.36
N THR A 60 19.83 -17.36 15.58
CA THR A 60 19.51 -18.50 16.45
C THR A 60 18.06 -18.52 16.94
N MET A 61 17.28 -17.45 16.71
CA MET A 61 15.92 -17.34 17.24
C MET A 61 14.97 -16.57 16.31
N THR A 62 13.72 -17.01 16.32
CA THR A 62 12.61 -16.33 15.65
C THR A 62 11.71 -15.70 16.70
N GLY A 63 11.52 -14.39 16.64
CA GLY A 63 10.60 -13.67 17.52
C GLY A 63 9.13 -13.92 17.20
N ASN A 64 8.25 -13.46 18.09
CA ASN A 64 6.82 -13.42 17.83
C ASN A 64 6.46 -12.21 16.95
N TYR A 65 5.35 -12.33 16.21
CA TYR A 65 4.77 -11.19 15.53
C TYR A 65 4.26 -10.15 16.52
N GLY A 66 4.51 -8.88 16.21
CA GLY A 66 3.91 -7.75 16.90
C GLY A 66 2.43 -7.56 16.58
N SER A 67 1.86 -6.46 17.08
CA SER A 67 0.49 -6.05 16.77
C SER A 67 0.29 -5.81 15.28
N VAL A 68 -0.89 -6.18 14.77
CA VAL A 68 -1.30 -5.90 13.40
C VAL A 68 -1.49 -4.39 13.19
N CYS A 69 -1.04 -3.89 12.04
CA CYS A 69 -1.27 -2.55 11.55
C CYS A 69 -1.97 -2.61 10.19
N THR A 70 -3.11 -1.93 10.04
CA THR A 70 -3.80 -1.82 8.75
C THR A 70 -3.26 -0.64 7.96
N VAL A 71 -2.81 -0.89 6.74
CA VAL A 71 -2.30 0.12 5.81
C VAL A 71 -3.02 0.04 4.46
N LYS A 72 -3.06 1.14 3.72
CA LYS A 72 -3.58 1.18 2.35
C LYS A 72 -2.85 2.22 1.53
N TYR A 73 -2.71 1.95 0.22
CA TYR A 73 -2.38 2.99 -0.73
C TYR A 73 -3.67 3.73 -1.10
N SER A 74 -3.68 5.06 -0.94
CA SER A 74 -4.81 5.86 -1.38
C SER A 74 -4.84 5.86 -2.91
N GLY A 75 -5.98 5.50 -3.49
CA GLY A 75 -6.21 5.69 -4.90
C GLY A 75 -6.44 7.16 -5.24
N THR A 76 -6.47 7.45 -6.53
CA THR A 76 -6.88 8.76 -7.03
C THR A 76 -8.40 8.84 -7.19
N SER A 77 -8.92 10.05 -7.27
CA SER A 77 -10.31 10.32 -7.59
C SER A 77 -10.38 11.63 -8.36
N LEU A 78 -11.50 11.89 -9.02
CA LEU A 78 -11.72 13.20 -9.62
C LEU A 78 -11.56 14.29 -8.56
N THR A 79 -10.89 15.38 -8.92
CA THR A 79 -10.83 16.53 -8.01
C THR A 79 -12.25 17.00 -7.75
N SER A 80 -12.60 17.29 -6.50
CA SER A 80 -13.96 17.64 -6.08
C SER A 80 -14.60 18.77 -6.92
N LYS A 81 -13.78 19.70 -7.43
CA LYS A 81 -14.19 20.77 -8.35
C LYS A 81 -14.91 20.28 -9.62
N TYR A 82 -14.59 19.08 -10.10
CA TYR A 82 -15.14 18.54 -11.34
C TYR A 82 -16.23 17.49 -11.11
N CYS A 83 -16.55 17.17 -9.85
CA CYS A 83 -17.64 16.26 -9.53
C CYS A 83 -18.98 16.96 -9.73
N GLY A 84 -19.89 16.36 -10.51
CA GLY A 84 -21.26 16.83 -10.70
C GLY A 84 -21.43 18.05 -11.62
N ILE A 85 -20.37 18.47 -12.32
CA ILE A 85 -20.44 19.58 -13.27
C ILE A 85 -20.93 19.11 -14.65
N THR A 86 -21.47 20.04 -15.42
CA THR A 86 -21.64 19.88 -16.87
C THR A 86 -20.40 20.44 -17.58
N LEU A 87 -19.75 19.64 -18.43
CA LEU A 87 -18.65 20.13 -19.27
C LEU A 87 -19.21 21.10 -20.31
N THR A 88 -18.59 22.27 -20.45
CA THR A 88 -19.04 23.33 -21.38
C THR A 88 -18.40 23.23 -22.76
N ALA A 89 -17.36 22.39 -22.91
CA ALA A 89 -16.66 22.16 -24.16
C ALA A 89 -16.09 20.74 -24.23
N LEU A 90 -16.00 20.17 -25.44
CA LEU A 90 -15.45 18.83 -25.67
C LEU A 90 -13.97 18.70 -25.31
N ASN A 91 -13.24 19.81 -25.30
CA ASN A 91 -11.82 19.87 -24.94
C ASN A 91 -11.58 20.39 -23.51
N GLN A 92 -12.62 20.48 -22.68
CA GLN A 92 -12.46 20.92 -21.30
C GLN A 92 -11.67 19.86 -20.50
N ASN A 93 -10.52 20.25 -19.97
CA ASN A 93 -9.72 19.36 -19.14
C ASN A 93 -10.39 19.11 -17.79
N VAL A 94 -10.28 17.85 -17.35
CA VAL A 94 -10.70 17.39 -16.02
C VAL A 94 -9.49 16.76 -15.34
N PHE A 95 -9.34 17.00 -14.04
CA PHE A 95 -8.15 16.58 -13.30
C PHE A 95 -8.53 15.72 -12.09
N CYS A 96 -7.69 14.74 -11.80
CA CYS A 96 -7.78 13.87 -10.63
C CYS A 96 -6.79 14.31 -9.55
N THR A 97 -6.98 13.82 -8.33
CA THR A 97 -6.07 14.04 -7.22
C THR A 97 -4.75 13.34 -7.49
N LYS A 98 -3.65 14.10 -7.58
CA LYS A 98 -2.31 13.55 -7.84
C LYS A 98 -1.89 12.62 -6.70
N ILE A 99 -1.42 11.43 -7.05
CA ILE A 99 -0.78 10.50 -6.12
C ILE A 99 0.75 10.61 -6.31
N PRO A 100 1.54 10.77 -5.23
CA PRO A 100 3.01 10.73 -5.32
C PRO A 100 3.50 9.46 -6.01
N ASP A 101 4.55 9.60 -6.83
CA ASP A 101 5.19 8.50 -7.57
C ASP A 101 4.31 7.76 -8.59
N ALA A 102 3.07 8.20 -8.81
CA ALA A 102 2.24 7.68 -9.89
C ALA A 102 2.85 8.06 -11.26
N THR A 103 3.18 7.04 -12.05
CA THR A 103 3.76 7.18 -13.40
C THR A 103 2.70 7.34 -14.49
N GLY A 104 1.44 7.06 -14.18
CA GLY A 104 0.32 7.16 -15.11
C GLY A 104 -1.03 7.13 -14.38
N TYR A 105 -2.09 7.49 -15.11
CA TYR A 105 -3.46 7.52 -14.62
C TYR A 105 -4.38 6.86 -15.64
N GLN A 106 -5.28 6.00 -15.17
CA GLN A 106 -6.33 5.40 -15.98
C GLN A 106 -7.67 6.05 -15.64
N TRP A 107 -8.48 6.28 -16.67
CA TRP A 107 -9.78 6.92 -16.57
C TRP A 107 -10.86 5.96 -17.05
N GLU A 108 -11.92 5.83 -16.25
CA GLU A 108 -13.12 5.07 -16.61
C GLU A 108 -14.27 6.06 -16.82
N VAL A 109 -14.99 5.90 -17.93
CA VAL A 109 -16.14 6.74 -18.28
C VAL A 109 -17.31 5.82 -18.56
N THR A 110 -18.38 5.97 -17.78
CA THR A 110 -19.62 5.20 -17.92
C THR A 110 -20.81 6.13 -18.10
N THR A 111 -21.80 5.68 -18.87
CA THR A 111 -23.10 6.35 -18.91
C THR A 111 -23.91 5.98 -17.65
N PRO A 112 -24.74 6.87 -17.10
CA PRO A 112 -25.69 6.50 -16.06
C PRO A 112 -26.58 5.34 -16.56
N SER A 113 -26.71 4.28 -15.77
CA SER A 113 -27.62 3.15 -16.02
C SER A 113 -29.07 3.52 -15.76
#